data_AF-A0A9X7Y0I6-F1
#
_entry.id   AF-A0A9X7Y0I6-F1
#
_cell.length_a   1.000
_cell.length_b   1.000
_cell.length_c   1.000
_cell.angle_alpha   90.00
_cell.angle_beta   90.00
_cell.angle_gamma   90.00
#
_symmetry.space_group_name_H-M   'P 1'
#
loop_
_entity.id
_entity.type
_entity.pdbx_description
1 polymer ?
#
loop_
_entity_poly.entity_id
_entity_poly.type
_entity_poly.pdbx_seq_one_letter_code
_entity_poly.pdbx_strand_id
1 'polypeptide(L)'
;MSFQRVEVRKDGIGFCYQGSWIVVNISQDEIRIAEEISYEVAIGSQLGKIQIVIKNGKAYVESPLGRHELANSSEIISILKKINEELVKSKNAELYEKIRKLLS
;
A
#
# COMPACT_ATOMS: atom_id res chain seq x y z
N MET A 1 12.11 -2.32 -10.69
CA MET A 1 10.69 -2.29 -11.04
C MET A 1 10.44 -0.98 -11.79
N SER A 2 9.98 -1.02 -13.04
CA SER A 2 9.57 0.20 -13.76
C SER A 2 8.07 0.40 -13.57
N PHE A 3 7.69 1.32 -12.70
CA PHE A 3 6.30 1.74 -12.57
C PHE A 3 6.00 2.73 -13.71
N GLN A 4 5.01 2.43 -14.56
CA GLN A 4 4.69 3.29 -15.71
C GLN A 4 4.16 4.66 -15.28
N ARG A 5 3.49 4.72 -14.12
CA ARG A 5 2.98 5.95 -13.50
C ARG A 5 2.95 5.77 -12.00
N VAL A 6 3.42 6.77 -11.25
CA VAL A 6 3.47 6.76 -9.78
C VAL A 6 3.06 8.12 -9.24
N GLU A 7 2.18 8.12 -8.24
CA GLU A 7 1.68 9.30 -7.57
C GLU A 7 1.86 9.15 -6.06
N VAL A 8 2.44 10.17 -5.42
CA VAL A 8 2.44 10.28 -3.96
C VAL A 8 1.25 11.14 -3.58
N ARG A 9 0.30 10.55 -2.85
CA ARG A 9 -0.93 11.17 -2.39
C ARG A 9 -0.77 11.60 -0.92
N LYS A 10 -1.81 12.21 -0.33
CA LYS A 10 -1.79 12.63 1.08
C LYS A 10 -1.60 11.44 2.03
N ASP A 11 -2.36 10.38 1.80
CA ASP A 11 -2.47 9.23 2.72
C ASP A 11 -1.82 7.95 2.17
N GLY A 12 -1.09 8.04 1.05
CA GLY A 12 -0.51 6.86 0.43
C GLY A 12 0.20 7.09 -0.90
N ILE A 13 0.45 6.00 -1.61
CA ILE A 13 1.11 5.96 -2.92
C ILE A 13 0.19 5.24 -3.89
N GLY A 14 0.01 5.76 -5.10
CA GLY A 14 -0.68 5.08 -6.18
C GLY A 14 0.29 4.78 -7.32
N PHE A 15 0.16 3.63 -7.97
CA PHE A 15 0.94 3.30 -9.16
C PHE A 15 0.22 2.36 -10.11
N CYS A 16 0.57 2.43 -11.40
CA CYS A 16 0.05 1.52 -12.41
C CYS A 16 0.83 0.19 -12.40
N TYR A 17 0.11 -0.93 -12.35
CA TYR A 17 0.66 -2.28 -12.49
C TYR A 17 -0.31 -3.16 -13.28
N GLN A 18 0.17 -3.75 -14.39
CA GLN A 18 -0.62 -4.64 -15.26
C GLN A 18 -2.00 -4.09 -15.65
N GLY A 19 -2.08 -2.79 -15.97
CA GLY A 19 -3.32 -2.13 -16.37
C GLY A 19 -4.26 -1.74 -15.22
N SER A 20 -3.90 -2.08 -13.97
CA SER A 20 -4.66 -1.74 -12.77
C SER A 20 -3.96 -0.64 -11.98
N TRP A 21 -4.74 0.21 -11.31
CA TRP A 21 -4.20 1.18 -10.37
C TRP A 21 -4.09 0.56 -8.99
N ILE A 22 -2.88 0.43 -8.47
CA ILE A 22 -2.59 -0.13 -7.17
C ILE A 22 -2.32 1.01 -6.20
N VAL A 23 -2.89 0.92 -5.01
CA VAL A 23 -2.69 1.89 -3.93
C VAL A 23 -2.08 1.23 -2.72
N VAL A 24 -1.06 1.90 -2.16
CA VAL A 24 -0.47 1.65 -0.84
C VAL A 24 -1.01 2.74 0.07
N ASN A 25 -2.02 2.42 0.85
CA ASN A 25 -2.73 3.37 1.71
C ASN A 25 -2.37 3.15 3.18
N ILE A 26 -2.25 4.24 3.93
CA ILE A 26 -2.05 4.18 5.38
C ILE A 26 -3.41 4.30 6.05
N SER A 27 -3.80 3.27 6.78
CA SER A 27 -5.04 3.26 7.56
C SER A 27 -4.72 3.00 9.01
N GLN A 28 -4.94 4.01 9.85
CA GLN A 28 -4.71 3.93 11.31
C GLN A 28 -3.29 3.45 11.66
N ASP A 29 -3.15 2.16 11.98
CA ASP A 29 -1.94 1.49 12.44
C ASP A 29 -1.45 0.40 11.47
N GLU A 30 -1.94 0.38 10.23
CA GLU A 30 -1.54 -0.59 9.22
C GLU A 30 -1.38 0.05 7.83
N ILE A 31 -0.56 -0.61 7.00
CA ILE A 31 -0.45 -0.29 5.57
C ILE A 31 -1.32 -1.29 4.81
N ARG A 32 -2.16 -0.80 3.90
CA ARG A 32 -3.00 -1.61 3.03
C ARG A 32 -2.58 -1.43 1.58
N ILE A 33 -2.42 -2.54 0.88
CA ILE A 33 -2.06 -2.57 -0.54
C ILE A 33 -3.17 -3.30 -1.28
N ALA A 34 -3.81 -2.61 -2.22
CA ALA A 34 -4.91 -3.17 -2.99
C ALA A 34 -5.05 -2.45 -4.33
N GLU A 35 -5.81 -3.05 -5.23
CA GLU A 35 -6.33 -2.35 -6.40
C GLU A 35 -7.34 -1.27 -5.97
N GLU A 36 -7.26 -0.09 -6.59
CA GLU A 36 -8.28 0.96 -6.51
C GLU A 36 -9.33 0.71 -7.60
N ILE A 37 -10.50 0.24 -7.19
CA ILE A 37 -11.64 -0.05 -8.06
C ILE A 37 -12.56 1.15 -8.06
N SER A 38 -12.78 1.74 -9.23
CA SER A 38 -13.76 2.81 -9.42
C SER A 38 -15.03 2.22 -10.02
N TYR A 39 -16.18 2.51 -9.41
CA TYR A 39 -17.48 2.13 -9.95
C TYR A 39 -18.13 3.35 -10.62
N GLU A 40 -18.93 3.13 -11.66
CA GLU A 40 -19.70 4.19 -12.33
C GLU A 40 -20.87 4.73 -11.49
N VAL A 41 -20.93 4.39 -10.20
CA VAL A 41 -21.94 4.86 -9.24
C VAL A 41 -21.32 5.78 -8.19
N ALA A 42 -22.12 6.65 -7.58
CA ALA A 42 -21.71 7.78 -6.74
C ALA A 42 -21.02 7.43 -5.38
N ILE A 43 -20.56 6.19 -5.20
CA ILE A 43 -19.89 5.70 -3.99
C ILE A 43 -18.37 5.93 -4.00
N GLY A 44 -17.82 6.52 -5.07
CA GLY A 44 -16.40 6.81 -5.19
C GLY A 44 -15.53 5.56 -5.41
N SER A 45 -14.21 5.76 -5.37
CA SER A 45 -13.26 4.65 -5.48
C SER A 45 -13.23 3.81 -4.20
N GLN A 46 -13.08 2.50 -4.37
CA GLN A 46 -12.94 1.54 -3.28
C GLN A 46 -11.67 0.72 -3.42
N LEU A 47 -11.18 0.19 -2.31
CA LEU A 47 -10.14 -0.83 -2.34
C LEU A 47 -10.73 -2.20 -2.71
N GLY A 48 -9.99 -2.97 -3.50
CA GLY A 48 -10.27 -4.38 -3.75
C GLY A 48 -10.46 -5.15 -2.45
N LYS A 49 -11.31 -6.19 -2.48
CA LYS A 49 -11.65 -6.97 -1.28
C LYS A 49 -10.55 -7.95 -0.86
N ILE A 50 -9.59 -8.21 -1.75
CA ILE A 50 -8.36 -8.96 -1.44
C ILE A 50 -7.23 -7.94 -1.34
N GLN A 51 -6.58 -7.90 -0.18
CA GLN A 51 -5.59 -6.86 0.14
C GLN A 51 -4.36 -7.49 0.80
N ILE A 52 -3.19 -6.89 0.57
CA ILE A 52 -2.03 -7.14 1.41
C ILE A 52 -2.08 -6.11 2.55
N VAL A 53 -1.98 -6.58 3.79
CA VAL A 53 -1.97 -5.75 4.99
C VAL A 53 -0.65 -5.91 5.70
N ILE A 54 0.02 -4.80 6.02
CA ILE A 54 1.24 -4.79 6.83
C ILE A 54 0.91 -4.23 8.20
N LYS A 55 1.14 -5.03 9.24
CA LYS A 55 0.89 -4.65 10.63
C LYS A 55 1.87 -5.40 11.54
N ASN A 56 2.43 -4.70 12.52
CA ASN A 56 3.34 -5.28 13.52
C ASN A 56 4.49 -6.10 12.92
N GLY A 57 5.15 -5.58 11.87
CA GLY A 57 6.27 -6.25 11.22
C GLY A 57 5.91 -7.51 10.42
N LYS A 58 4.62 -7.75 10.17
CA LYS A 58 4.11 -8.91 9.42
C LYS A 58 3.25 -8.47 8.25
N ALA A 59 3.29 -9.26 7.19
CA ALA A 59 2.43 -9.11 6.03
C ALA A 59 1.33 -10.18 6.06
N TYR A 60 0.13 -9.79 5.69
CA TYR A 60 -1.04 -10.65 5.64
C TYR A 60 -1.74 -10.48 4.30
N VAL A 61 -2.39 -11.54 3.83
CA VAL A 61 -3.51 -11.40 2.88
C VAL A 61 -4.79 -11.30 3.69
N GLU A 62 -5.54 -10.23 3.47
CA GLU A 62 -6.89 -10.07 3.98
C GLU A 62 -7.88 -10.25 2.83
N SER A 63 -8.89 -11.08 3.07
CA SER A 63 -9.98 -11.36 2.11
C SER A 63 -11.30 -11.54 2.87
N PRO A 64 -12.44 -11.66 2.18
CA PRO A 64 -13.71 -12.03 2.82
C PRO A 64 -13.67 -13.37 3.56
N LEU A 65 -12.68 -14.22 3.28
CA LEU A 65 -12.51 -15.53 3.93
C LEU A 65 -11.67 -15.45 5.23
N GLY A 66 -11.10 -14.29 5.54
CA GLY A 66 -10.26 -14.07 6.71
C GLY A 66 -8.89 -13.48 6.37
N ARG A 67 -8.03 -13.45 7.39
CA ARG A 67 -6.68 -12.87 7.35
C ARG A 67 -5.66 -13.98 7.55
N HIS A 68 -4.72 -14.11 6.62
CA HIS A 68 -3.67 -15.13 6.63
C HIS A 68 -2.28 -14.50 6.51
N GLU A 69 -1.35 -14.94 7.35
CA GLU A 69 0.03 -14.43 7.33
C GLU A 69 0.77 -14.93 6.08
N LEU A 70 1.53 -14.03 5.46
CA LEU A 70 2.38 -14.32 4.31
C LEU A 70 3.77 -14.75 4.78
N ALA A 71 4.26 -15.86 4.25
CA ALA A 71 5.57 -16.42 4.59
C ALA A 71 6.74 -15.46 4.30
N ASN A 72 6.59 -14.57 3.32
CA ASN A 72 7.61 -13.65 2.83
C ASN A 72 7.45 -12.21 3.37
N SER A 73 6.96 -12.07 4.61
CA SER A 73 6.73 -10.76 5.26
C SER A 73 7.95 -9.81 5.20
N SER A 74 9.15 -10.33 5.50
CA SER A 74 10.39 -9.53 5.51
C SER A 74 10.74 -8.92 4.15
N GLU A 75 10.49 -9.67 3.06
CA GLU A 75 10.77 -9.21 1.71
C GLU A 75 9.81 -8.08 1.31
N ILE A 76 8.52 -8.26 1.57
CA ILE A 76 7.48 -7.25 1.30
C ILE A 76 7.77 -5.95 2.06
N ILE A 77 8.12 -6.06 3.35
CA ILE A 77 8.47 -4.91 4.19
C ILE A 77 9.73 -4.21 3.67
N SER A 78 10.75 -4.96 3.24
CA SER A 78 11.97 -4.41 2.66
C SER A 78 11.69 -3.60 1.38
N ILE A 79 10.83 -4.12 0.51
CA ILE A 79 10.41 -3.41 -0.71
C ILE A 79 9.69 -2.11 -0.35
N LEU A 80 8.78 -2.12 0.63
CA LEU A 80 8.08 -0.91 1.07
C LEU A 80 9.02 0.12 1.70
N LYS A 81 10.02 -0.33 2.48
CA LYS A 81 11.08 0.55 3.01
C LYS A 81 11.83 1.24 1.87
N LYS A 82 12.21 0.48 0.84
CA LYS A 82 12.89 1.00 -0.34
C LYS A 82 12.03 2.03 -1.08
N ILE A 83 10.74 1.74 -1.31
CA ILE A 83 9.80 2.69 -1.90
C ILE A 83 9.70 3.96 -1.05
N ASN A 84 9.61 3.84 0.27
CA ASN A 84 9.51 4.99 1.17
C ASN A 84 10.74 5.91 1.06
N GLU A 85 11.95 5.32 1.05
CA GLU A 85 13.21 6.06 0.93
C GLU A 85 13.41 6.70 -0.45
N GLU A 86 13.14 5.96 -1.53
CA GLU A 86 13.44 6.41 -2.89
C GLU A 86 12.39 7.36 -3.47
N LEU A 87 11.12 7.23 -3.06
CA LEU A 87 10.00 7.94 -3.68
C LEU A 87 9.31 8.93 -2.74
N VAL A 88 8.99 8.52 -1.51
CA VAL A 88 8.11 9.30 -0.63
C VAL A 88 8.89 10.40 0.09
N LYS A 89 10.10 10.08 0.56
CA LYS A 89 10.97 10.97 1.34
C LYS A 89 11.13 12.37 0.75
N SER A 90 11.28 12.47 -0.57
CA SER A 90 11.48 13.74 -1.27
C SER A 90 10.18 14.47 -1.64
N LYS A 91 9.02 13.81 -1.54
CA LYS A 91 7.72 14.31 -2.01
C LYS A 91 6.74 14.62 -0.89
N ASN A 92 6.77 13.88 0.21
CA ASN A 92 5.85 14.04 1.33
C ASN A 92 6.51 13.57 2.64
N ALA A 93 7.07 14.50 3.41
CA ALA A 93 7.77 14.22 4.66
C ALA A 93 6.85 13.63 5.74
N GLU A 94 5.59 14.07 5.81
CA GLU A 94 4.62 13.55 6.77
C GLU A 94 4.29 12.09 6.47
N LEU A 95 4.02 11.77 5.20
CA LEU A 95 3.76 10.41 4.76
C LEU A 95 4.97 9.50 4.96
N TYR A 96 6.18 10.00 4.66
CA TYR A 96 7.43 9.27 4.86
C TYR A 96 7.59 8.79 6.30
N GLU A 97 7.37 9.69 7.27
CA GLU A 97 7.48 9.35 8.69
C GLU A 97 6.36 8.40 9.15
N LYS A 98 5.14 8.54 8.63
CA LYS A 98 4.05 7.58 8.91
C LYS A 98 4.42 6.17 8.44
N ILE A 99 4.86 6.02 7.20
CA ILE A 99 5.26 4.71 6.65
C ILE A 99 6.45 4.14 7.43
N ARG A 100 7.45 4.97 7.73
CA ARG A 100 8.65 4.56 8.46
C ARG A 100 8.30 3.97 9.83
N LYS A 101 7.41 4.62 10.59
CA LYS A 101 6.96 4.13 11.89
C LYS A 101 6.24 2.78 11.79
N LEU A 102 5.41 2.59 10.77
CA LEU A 102 4.64 1.34 10.57
C LEU A 102 5.51 0.16 10.09
N LEU A 103 6.66 0.44 9.47
CA LEU A 103 7.60 -0.56 8.98
C LEU A 103 8.79 -0.79 9.94
N SER A 104 8.86 -0.06 11.05
CA SER A 104 9.91 -0.20 12.08
C SER A 104 9.72 -1.51 12.85
#